data_AF-A0A940BUI7-F1
#
_entry.id   AF-A0A940BUI7-F1
#
_cell.length_a   1.000
_cell.length_b   1.000
_cell.length_c   1.000
_cell.angle_alpha   90.00
_cell.angle_beta   90.00
_cell.angle_gamma   90.00
#
_symmetry.space_group_name_H-M   'P 1'
#
loop_
_entity.id
_entity.type
_entity.pdbx_description
1 polymer ?
#
loop_
_entity_poly.entity_id
_entity_poly.type
_entity_poly.pdbx_seq_one_letter_code
_entity_poly.pdbx_strand_id
1 'polypeptide(L)'
;MKNNYRINVRFDLRKEREKEAAEYLAKLSEQSSGTRNRFIVDAVIEAIRRQQSGTDISLADIRAMFREELQSVSFVNAPAKEAPPFRTELTEEEKAENDAGILSALAMFD
;
A
#
# COMPACT_ATOMS: atom_id res chain seq x y z
N MET A 1 2.01 -42.35 -10.08
CA MET A 1 2.45 -41.66 -8.84
C MET A 1 1.21 -41.08 -8.18
N LYS A 2 1.11 -41.08 -6.84
CA LYS A 2 -0.05 -40.48 -6.17
C LYS A 2 0.11 -38.95 -6.18
N ASN A 3 -0.74 -38.24 -6.92
CA ASN A 3 -0.71 -36.77 -7.07
C ASN A 3 -1.28 -36.01 -5.85
N ASN A 4 -1.31 -36.64 -4.66
CA ASN A 4 -1.92 -36.05 -3.46
C ASN A 4 -1.02 -36.29 -2.24
N TYR A 5 -0.68 -35.20 -1.57
CA TYR A 5 0.05 -35.19 -0.31
C TYR A 5 -0.92 -34.86 0.85
N ARG A 6 -0.87 -35.65 1.92
CA ARG A 6 -1.74 -35.46 3.10
C ARG A 6 -0.90 -35.11 4.32
N ILE A 7 -1.36 -34.11 5.07
CA ILE A 7 -0.79 -33.68 6.34
C ILE A 7 -1.87 -33.75 7.43
N ASN A 8 -1.47 -34.19 8.64
CA ASN A 8 -2.31 -34.14 9.82
C ASN A 8 -1.91 -32.94 10.67
N VAL A 9 -2.85 -32.05 10.95
CA VAL A 9 -2.63 -30.83 11.77
C VAL A 9 -3.48 -30.92 13.04
N ARG A 10 -2.91 -30.50 14.17
CA ARG A 10 -3.61 -30.43 15.47
C ARG A 10 -3.48 -29.03 16.03
N PHE A 11 -4.58 -28.48 16.53
CA PHE A 11 -4.62 -27.19 17.21
C PHE A 11 -4.66 -27.42 18.73
N ASP A 12 -3.80 -26.72 19.47
CA ASP A 12 -3.85 -26.69 20.92
C ASP A 12 -4.84 -25.64 21.40
N LEU A 13 -5.99 -26.09 21.91
CA LEU A 13 -7.06 -25.20 22.39
C LEU A 13 -6.70 -24.43 23.66
N ARG A 14 -5.55 -24.73 24.30
CA ARG A 14 -5.02 -23.96 25.43
C ARG A 14 -4.34 -22.67 24.99
N LYS A 15 -4.01 -22.54 23.70
CA LYS A 15 -3.44 -21.32 23.11
C LYS A 15 -4.53 -20.58 22.36
N GLU A 16 -4.83 -19.35 22.80
CA GLU A 16 -5.92 -18.55 22.23
C GLU A 16 -5.86 -18.41 20.70
N ARG A 17 -4.66 -18.20 20.13
CA ARG A 17 -4.50 -18.07 18.66
C ARG A 17 -4.82 -19.35 17.90
N GLU A 18 -4.47 -20.51 18.46
CA GLU A 18 -4.75 -21.80 17.83
C GLU A 18 -6.22 -22.20 18.02
N LYS A 19 -6.81 -21.85 19.17
CA LYS A 19 -8.24 -22.00 19.46
C LYS A 19 -9.11 -21.19 18.50
N GLU A 20 -8.81 -19.91 18.32
CA GLU A 20 -9.53 -19.02 17.40
C GLU A 20 -9.50 -19.55 15.96
N ALA A 21 -8.33 -19.99 15.50
CA ALA A 21 -8.18 -20.61 14.18
C ALA A 21 -9.01 -21.90 14.05
N ALA A 22 -9.02 -22.76 15.07
CA ALA A 22 -9.81 -23.99 15.08
C ALA A 22 -11.32 -23.71 15.03
N GLU A 23 -11.81 -22.72 15.80
CA GLU A 23 -13.21 -22.30 15.79
C GLU A 23 -13.62 -21.71 14.44
N TYR A 24 -12.76 -20.88 13.83
CA TYR A 24 -12.99 -20.33 12.50
C TYR A 24 -13.13 -21.43 11.44
N LEU A 25 -12.23 -22.42 11.45
CA LEU A 25 -12.28 -23.57 10.53
C LEU A 25 -13.52 -24.46 10.75
N ALA A 26 -13.98 -24.58 11.99
CA ALA A 26 -15.22 -25.29 12.31
C ALA A 26 -16.44 -24.58 11.71
N LYS A 27 -16.58 -23.27 11.92
CA LYS A 27 -17.67 -22.45 11.37
C LYS A 27 -17.65 -22.39 9.84
N LEU A 28 -16.46 -22.27 9.24
CA LEU A 28 -16.30 -22.26 7.78
C LEU A 28 -16.88 -23.53 7.14
N SER A 29 -16.77 -24.66 7.82
CA SER A 29 -17.31 -25.92 7.34
C SER A 29 -18.82 -26.06 7.43
N GLU A 30 -19.44 -25.27 8.29
CA GLU A 30 -20.89 -25.24 8.49
C GLU A 30 -21.56 -24.25 7.54
N GLN A 31 -20.89 -23.13 7.25
CA GLN A 31 -21.46 -22.01 6.49
C GLN A 31 -21.18 -22.05 4.99
N SER A 32 -20.21 -22.84 4.52
CA SER A 32 -19.83 -22.85 3.11
C SER A 32 -19.49 -24.26 2.63
N SER A 33 -20.08 -24.64 1.49
CA SER A 33 -19.67 -25.82 0.70
C SER A 33 -18.23 -25.71 0.15
N GLY A 34 -17.48 -24.67 0.54
CA GLY A 34 -16.05 -24.54 0.33
C GLY A 34 -15.30 -25.48 1.27
N THR A 35 -14.63 -26.47 0.71
CA THR A 35 -13.95 -27.53 1.46
C THR A 35 -12.91 -26.91 2.40
N ARG A 36 -12.94 -27.24 3.71
CA ARG A 36 -11.87 -26.89 4.69
C ARG A 36 -10.47 -27.08 4.12
N ASN A 37 -10.30 -28.15 3.34
CA ASN A 37 -9.07 -28.47 2.64
C ASN A 37 -8.59 -27.35 1.69
N ARG A 38 -9.50 -26.74 0.91
CA ARG A 38 -9.16 -25.64 -0.01
C ARG A 38 -8.67 -24.42 0.76
N PHE A 39 -9.38 -24.02 1.80
CA PHE A 39 -8.97 -22.90 2.64
C PHE A 39 -7.59 -23.11 3.26
N ILE A 40 -7.34 -24.32 3.81
CA ILE A 40 -6.03 -24.65 4.39
C ILE A 40 -4.92 -24.63 3.34
N VAL A 41 -5.17 -25.20 2.15
CA VAL A 41 -4.18 -25.19 1.05
C VAL A 41 -3.87 -23.76 0.61
N ASP A 42 -4.89 -22.92 0.40
CA ASP A 42 -4.70 -21.53 0.00
C ASP A 42 -3.95 -20.73 1.07
N ALA A 43 -4.28 -20.94 2.35
CA ALA A 43 -3.60 -20.29 3.47
C ALA A 43 -2.11 -20.67 3.56
N VAL A 44 -1.78 -21.95 3.33
CA VAL A 44 -0.38 -22.43 3.30
C VAL A 44 0.38 -21.83 2.12
N ILE A 45 -0.23 -21.77 0.93
CA ILE A 45 0.39 -21.15 -0.26
C ILE A 45 0.70 -19.68 0.01
N GLU A 46 -0.24 -18.93 0.58
CA GLU A 46 -0.04 -17.52 0.92
C GLU A 46 1.02 -17.32 2.01
N ALA A 47 1.06 -18.18 3.02
CA ALA A 47 2.10 -18.13 4.05
C ALA A 47 3.50 -18.38 3.46
N ILE A 48 3.64 -19.37 2.58
CA ILE A 48 4.89 -19.65 1.85
C ILE A 48 5.27 -18.46 0.97
N ARG A 49 4.31 -17.89 0.22
CA ARG A 49 4.54 -16.71 -0.62
C ARG A 49 5.04 -15.54 0.21
N ARG A 50 4.43 -15.24 1.36
CA ARG A 50 4.87 -14.17 2.26
C ARG A 50 6.27 -14.42 2.82
N GLN A 51 6.59 -15.67 3.15
CA GLN A 51 7.93 -16.04 3.60
C GLN A 51 8.98 -15.91 2.49
N GLN A 52 8.62 -16.24 1.25
CA GLN A 52 9.51 -16.12 0.08
C GLN A 52 9.62 -14.69 -0.45
N SER A 53 8.56 -13.90 -0.34
CA SER A 53 8.55 -12.46 -0.66
C SER A 53 9.21 -11.61 0.43
N GLY A 54 9.45 -12.20 1.61
CA GLY A 54 10.00 -11.52 2.78
C GLY A 54 11.46 -11.88 3.05
N THR A 55 12.36 -11.71 2.06
CA THR A 55 13.84 -11.64 2.13
C THR A 55 14.34 -11.71 0.68
N ASP A 56 15.05 -10.79 0.04
CA ASP A 56 15.93 -9.71 0.51
C ASP A 56 15.91 -8.58 -0.54
N ILE A 57 15.29 -7.44 -0.25
CA ILE A 57 15.70 -6.19 -0.88
C ILE A 57 16.36 -5.41 0.25
N SER A 58 17.67 -5.56 0.36
CA SER A 58 18.46 -4.80 1.31
C SER A 58 18.44 -3.32 0.94
N LEU A 59 18.70 -2.43 1.90
CA LEU A 59 18.93 -1.01 1.58
C LEU A 59 20.06 -0.83 0.54
N ALA A 60 20.98 -1.79 0.42
CA ALA A 60 22.01 -1.79 -0.61
C ALA A 60 21.41 -2.08 -2.00
N ASP A 61 20.46 -3.02 -2.11
CA ASP A 61 19.75 -3.32 -3.36
C ASP A 61 18.89 -2.14 -3.80
N ILE A 62 18.20 -1.49 -2.84
CA ILE A 62 17.46 -0.24 -3.10
C ILE A 62 18.41 0.85 -3.61
N ARG A 63 19.55 1.07 -2.94
CA ARG A 63 20.56 2.06 -3.35
C ARG A 63 21.21 1.74 -4.70
N ALA A 64 21.35 0.46 -5.05
CA ALA A 64 21.88 0.02 -6.33
C ALA A 64 20.90 0.29 -7.47
N MET A 65 19.61 -0.02 -7.28
CA MET A 65 18.54 0.29 -8.25
C MET A 65 18.44 1.80 -8.53
N PHE A 66 18.51 2.65 -7.50
CA PHE A 66 18.52 4.10 -7.69
C PHE A 66 19.79 4.64 -8.36
N ARG A 67 20.93 3.92 -8.28
CA ARG A 67 22.19 4.34 -8.90
C ARG A 67 22.23 4.01 -10.39
N GLU A 68 21.64 2.89 -10.82
CA GLU A 68 21.56 2.52 -12.23
C GLU A 68 20.73 3.51 -13.06
N GLU A 69 19.69 4.14 -12.48
CA GLU A 69 18.87 5.12 -13.20
C GLU A 69 19.49 6.53 -13.31
N LEU A 70 20.46 6.92 -12.47
CA LEU A 70 21.06 8.26 -12.51
C LEU A 70 22.30 8.37 -13.42
N GLN A 71 22.80 7.27 -14.00
CA GLN A 71 23.90 7.34 -14.98
C GLN A 71 23.44 7.67 -16.41
N SER A 72 22.15 7.54 -16.72
CA SER A 72 21.60 7.87 -18.05
C SER A 72 21.13 9.32 -18.17
N VAL A 73 20.96 10.04 -17.06
CA VAL A 73 20.78 11.49 -17.07
C VAL A 73 22.12 12.16 -16.79
N SER A 74 22.88 12.38 -17.86
CA SER A 74 23.91 13.41 -17.88
C SER A 74 23.24 14.72 -17.46
N PHE A 75 23.38 15.10 -16.20
CA PHE A 75 23.01 16.43 -15.73
C PHE A 75 23.99 17.39 -16.38
N VAL A 76 23.64 17.84 -17.58
CA VAL A 76 24.17 19.08 -18.13
C VAL A 76 23.78 20.13 -17.10
N ASN A 77 24.77 20.60 -16.35
CA ASN A 77 24.63 21.68 -15.38
C ASN A 77 24.29 22.95 -16.18
N ALA A 78 23.01 23.13 -16.52
CA ALA A 78 22.53 24.40 -17.01
C ALA A 78 22.60 25.41 -15.85
N PRO A 79 23.20 26.58 -16.03
CA PRO A 79 23.27 27.58 -14.97
C PRO A 79 21.85 27.90 -14.51
N ALA A 80 21.64 27.88 -13.18
CA ALA A 80 20.36 28.12 -12.55
C ALA A 80 19.76 29.42 -13.10
N LYS A 81 18.64 29.30 -13.81
CA LYS A 81 17.86 30.45 -14.26
C LYS A 81 17.19 31.01 -13.01
N GLU A 82 17.64 32.17 -12.55
CA GLU A 82 17.08 32.88 -11.40
C GLU A 82 15.56 33.00 -11.58
N ALA A 83 14.80 32.27 -10.77
CA ALA A 83 13.35 32.42 -10.72
C ALA A 83 13.03 33.72 -9.96
N PRO A 84 12.07 34.54 -10.44
CA PRO A 84 11.68 35.75 -9.73
C PRO A 84 11.13 35.39 -8.34
N PRO A 85 11.34 36.26 -7.33
CA PRO A 85 10.90 35.98 -5.97
C PRO A 85 9.38 35.79 -5.94
N PHE A 86 8.93 34.70 -5.31
CA PHE A 86 7.51 34.47 -5.04
C PHE A 86 6.93 35.66 -4.28
N ARG A 87 5.95 36.35 -4.87
CA ARG A 87 5.26 37.48 -4.26
C ARG A 87 4.14 36.93 -3.38
N THR A 88 4.21 37.19 -2.07
CA THR A 88 3.25 36.69 -1.08
C THR A 88 2.05 37.62 -0.87
N GLU A 89 2.07 38.81 -1.48
CA GLU A 89 1.05 39.84 -1.34
C GLU A 89 0.42 40.15 -2.71
N LEU A 90 -0.91 40.17 -2.74
CA LEU A 90 -1.71 40.60 -3.89
C LEU A 90 -1.64 42.12 -4.03
N THR A 91 -1.65 42.63 -5.27
CA THR A 91 -1.75 44.08 -5.50
C THR A 91 -3.13 44.60 -5.12
N GLU A 92 -3.27 45.93 -4.99
CA GLU A 92 -4.55 46.55 -4.65
C GLU A 92 -5.65 46.21 -5.68
N GLU A 93 -5.28 46.08 -6.96
CA GLU A 93 -6.19 45.68 -8.03
C GLU A 93 -6.67 44.23 -7.88
N GLU A 94 -5.75 43.29 -7.63
CA GLU A 94 -6.08 41.88 -7.42
C GLU A 94 -6.95 41.67 -6.17
N LYS A 95 -6.70 42.48 -5.13
CA LYS A 95 -7.52 42.48 -3.91
C LYS A 95 -8.94 42.99 -4.17
N ALA A 96 -9.08 44.07 -4.95
CA ALA A 96 -10.40 44.60 -5.30
C ALA A 96 -11.23 43.60 -6.12
N GLU A 97 -10.60 42.87 -7.05
CA GLU A 97 -11.26 41.81 -7.83
C GLU A 97 -11.68 40.63 -6.95
N ASN A 98 -10.81 40.19 -6.05
CA ASN A 98 -11.12 39.13 -5.09
C ASN A 98 -12.28 39.52 -4.17
N ASP A 99 -12.28 40.74 -3.63
CA ASP A 99 -13.34 41.23 -2.75
C ASP A 99 -14.68 41.34 -3.49
N ALA A 100 -14.68 41.81 -4.75
CA ALA A 100 -15.87 41.82 -5.60
C ALA A 100 -16.40 40.39 -5.88
N GLY A 101 -15.51 39.43 -6.12
CA GLY A 101 -15.87 38.03 -6.30
C GLY A 101 -16.51 37.41 -5.05
N ILE A 102 -15.94 37.67 -3.87
CA ILE A 102 -16.47 37.19 -2.59
C ILE A 102 -17.86 37.78 -2.32
N LEU A 103 -18.04 39.09 -2.54
CA LEU A 103 -19.32 39.75 -2.36
C LEU A 103 -20.39 39.21 -3.31
N SER A 104 -20.02 38.96 -4.58
CA SER A 104 -20.93 38.35 -5.55
C SER A 104 -21.33 36.92 -5.16
N ALA A 105 -20.40 36.13 -4.61
CA ALA A 105 -20.70 34.78 -4.15
C ALA A 105 -21.64 34.80 -2.93
N LEU A 106 -21.41 35.69 -1.97
CA LEU A 106 -22.27 35.86 -0.79
C LEU A 106 -23.71 36.23 -1.16
N ALA A 107 -23.90 37.11 -2.15
CA ALA A 107 -25.22 37.52 -2.60
C ALA A 107 -26.06 36.39 -3.23
N MET A 108 -25.44 35.26 -3.61
CA MET A 108 -26.16 34.08 -4.10
C MET A 108 -26.73 33.20 -2.97
N PHE A 109 -26.38 33.48 -1.71
CA PHE A 109 -26.80 32.69 -0.54
C PHE A 109 -27.95 33.33 0.27
N ASP A 110 -28.37 34.55 -0.08
CA ASP A 110 -29.59 35.23 0.43
C ASP A 110 -30.81 34.96 -0.47
#